data_AF-A0A2G6PZZ6-F1
#
_entry.id   AF-A0A2G6PZZ6-F1
#
_cell.length_a   1.000
_cell.length_b   1.000
_cell.length_c   1.000
_cell.angle_alpha   90.00
_cell.angle_beta   90.00
_cell.angle_gamma   90.00
#
_symmetry.space_group_name_H-M   'P 1'
#
loop_
_entity.id
_entity.type
_entity.pdbx_description
1 polymer ?
#
loop_
_entity_poly.entity_id
_entity_poly.type
_entity_poly.pdbx_seq_one_letter_code
_entity_poly.pdbx_strand_id
1 'polypeptide(L)'
;MLPVSLILLAGLACFVSWKLFGDFFSPPAIFIFFWCFSLGFFFMDLVQYNPLSTTCLLAIALGGFSFLAGCFFPMSQLILKPGLLNNRPRFHLYDKVRFEKGMMVLFALGVVGFLIQVYHLQTQIGFRNFLTNPQAVREVHSNVKYLGFFNILNLANFAIGSIYFFLYRKPKKWVVFMVIWAIITTFISTDRTRFFYAVIWSFYNIFYLRHRIVLKMKTVMLGAGTLVLLMFFFLLVAVVYKKQAYDHNQIYINLPKEVGFLADPYIYLTGSYPVLDAFLDDQEQGEPLWGKHTFEPLVKVMEALIPNFQRAELVGRFYPVPLELNVGTFLQPFFYDFGWAGIAIIPFAIGWFFSWVYVRMRKSKSLFLVYTSGVLAFCTTISIFVNHCTQAATWFFIIVGWLLFSYAKGKEETDLNQFREGIYPDQAVDTSSSFS
;
A
#
# COMPACT_ATOMS: atom_id res chain seq x y z
N MET A 1 -12.39 -28.48 0.83
CA MET A 1 -11.96 -28.14 2.22
C MET A 1 -10.81 -27.13 2.25
N LEU A 2 -9.77 -27.28 1.42
CA LEU A 2 -8.62 -26.36 1.38
C LEU A 2 -8.96 -24.85 1.31
N PRO A 3 -9.92 -24.38 0.47
CA PRO A 3 -10.27 -22.95 0.40
C PRO A 3 -10.73 -22.38 1.75
N VAL A 4 -11.58 -23.14 2.45
CA VAL A 4 -12.14 -22.75 3.75
C VAL A 4 -11.03 -22.72 4.80
N SER A 5 -10.13 -23.71 4.80
CA SER A 5 -8.99 -23.74 5.73
C SER A 5 -8.06 -22.53 5.55
N LEU A 6 -7.79 -22.10 4.32
CA LEU A 6 -6.97 -20.93 4.03
C LEU A 6 -7.64 -19.61 4.50
N ILE A 7 -8.95 -19.47 4.28
CA ILE A 7 -9.70 -18.30 4.76
C ILE A 7 -9.75 -18.27 6.29
N LEU A 8 -9.94 -19.42 6.95
CA LEU A 8 -9.89 -19.52 8.40
C LEU A 8 -8.49 -19.18 8.93
N LEU A 9 -7.43 -19.62 8.24
CA LEU A 9 -6.04 -19.29 8.60
C LEU A 9 -5.78 -17.78 8.49
N ALA A 10 -6.32 -17.11 7.46
CA ALA A 10 -6.25 -15.66 7.33
C ALA A 10 -6.88 -14.97 8.55
N GLY A 11 -8.09 -15.37 8.95
CA GLY A 11 -8.75 -14.84 10.15
C GLY A 11 -7.98 -15.14 11.44
N LEU A 12 -7.45 -16.35 11.57
CA LEU A 12 -6.64 -16.77 12.71
C LEU A 12 -5.36 -15.94 12.85
N ALA A 13 -4.70 -15.57 11.75
CA ALA A 13 -3.49 -14.75 11.78
C ALA A 13 -3.74 -13.38 12.43
N CYS A 14 -4.85 -12.72 12.07
CA CYS A 14 -5.28 -11.46 12.69
C CYS A 14 -5.57 -11.64 14.18
N PHE A 15 -6.24 -12.74 14.56
CA PHE A 15 -6.54 -13.04 15.97
C PHE A 15 -5.28 -13.31 16.79
N VAL A 16 -4.36 -14.13 16.29
CA VAL A 16 -3.07 -14.43 16.93
C VAL A 16 -2.25 -13.16 17.08
N SER A 17 -2.21 -12.31 16.04
CA SER A 17 -1.54 -11.01 16.09
C SER A 17 -2.12 -10.10 17.17
N TRP A 18 -3.45 -10.06 17.30
CA TRP A 18 -4.09 -9.30 18.37
C TRP A 18 -3.74 -9.84 19.75
N LYS A 19 -3.72 -11.16 19.94
CA LYS A 19 -3.35 -11.78 21.21
C LYS A 19 -1.88 -11.53 21.59
N LEU A 20 -0.96 -11.61 20.64
CA LEU A 20 0.48 -11.48 20.88
C LEU A 20 0.96 -10.02 20.94
N PHE A 21 0.40 -9.15 20.09
CA PHE A 21 0.90 -7.79 19.87
C PHE A 21 -0.12 -6.68 20.20
N GLY A 22 -1.34 -7.06 20.60
CA GLY A 22 -2.43 -6.11 20.83
C GLY A 22 -2.90 -5.39 19.56
N ASP A 23 -2.61 -5.94 18.38
CA ASP A 23 -2.81 -5.29 17.08
C ASP A 23 -3.13 -6.35 16.00
N PHE A 24 -4.18 -6.12 15.22
CA PHE A 24 -4.61 -7.00 14.14
C PHE A 24 -3.73 -6.91 12.88
N PHE A 25 -3.05 -5.78 12.69
CA PHE A 25 -2.32 -5.44 11.47
C PHE A 25 -0.81 -5.32 11.74
N SER A 26 -0.24 -6.29 12.45
CA SER A 26 1.22 -6.48 12.43
C SER A 26 1.66 -6.97 11.04
N PRO A 27 2.91 -6.70 10.61
CA PRO A 27 3.41 -7.15 9.31
C PRO A 27 3.18 -8.64 8.99
N PRO A 28 3.46 -9.62 9.88
CA PRO A 28 3.17 -11.02 9.60
C PRO A 28 1.66 -11.29 9.47
N ALA A 29 0.82 -10.61 10.24
CA ALA A 29 -0.63 -10.77 10.17
C ALA A 29 -1.21 -10.26 8.85
N ILE A 30 -0.77 -9.08 8.39
CA ILE A 30 -1.15 -8.53 7.09
C ILE A 30 -0.76 -9.51 5.98
N PHE A 31 0.50 -9.97 5.99
CA PHE A 31 1.00 -10.88 4.98
C PHE A 31 0.18 -12.19 4.92
N ILE A 32 0.05 -12.90 6.05
CA ILE A 32 -0.69 -14.17 6.10
C ILE A 32 -2.17 -13.94 5.75
N PHE A 33 -2.79 -12.87 6.24
CA PHE A 33 -4.18 -12.58 5.95
C PHE A 33 -4.41 -12.45 4.45
N PHE A 34 -3.68 -11.56 3.75
CA PHE A 34 -3.93 -11.31 2.33
C PHE A 34 -3.53 -12.49 1.45
N TRP A 35 -2.40 -13.16 1.74
CA TRP A 35 -1.96 -14.33 0.97
C TRP A 35 -2.89 -15.53 1.14
N CYS A 36 -3.23 -15.91 2.38
CA CYS A 36 -4.13 -17.03 2.61
C CYS A 36 -5.57 -16.72 2.16
N PHE A 37 -6.03 -15.47 2.31
CA PHE A 37 -7.33 -15.06 1.80
C PHE A 37 -7.39 -15.18 0.28
N SER A 38 -6.42 -14.60 -0.43
CA SER A 38 -6.36 -14.63 -1.89
C SER A 38 -6.16 -16.05 -2.44
N LEU A 39 -5.27 -16.87 -1.86
CA LEU A 39 -5.14 -18.28 -2.22
C LEU A 39 -6.42 -19.08 -1.93
N GLY A 40 -7.09 -18.79 -0.81
CA GLY A 40 -8.37 -19.39 -0.48
C GLY A 40 -9.41 -19.11 -1.56
N PHE A 41 -9.48 -17.88 -2.05
CA PHE A 41 -10.32 -17.50 -3.19
C PHE A 41 -9.88 -18.19 -4.49
N PHE A 42 -8.58 -18.26 -4.78
CA PHE A 42 -8.05 -18.97 -5.96
C PHE A 42 -8.52 -20.43 -6.00
N PHE A 43 -8.40 -21.15 -4.89
CA PHE A 43 -8.83 -22.56 -4.82
C PHE A 43 -10.36 -22.76 -4.75
N MET A 44 -11.18 -21.70 -4.74
CA MET A 44 -12.63 -21.82 -4.96
C MET A 44 -12.99 -22.11 -6.41
N ASP A 45 -12.04 -21.94 -7.35
CA ASP A 45 -12.20 -22.27 -8.77
C ASP A 45 -13.41 -21.56 -9.43
N LEU A 46 -13.64 -20.28 -9.06
CA LEU A 46 -14.68 -19.45 -9.70
C LEU A 46 -14.26 -19.01 -11.11
N VAL A 47 -12.95 -19.06 -11.40
CA VAL A 47 -12.36 -18.94 -12.73
C VAL A 47 -11.53 -20.18 -12.96
N GLN A 48 -11.68 -20.80 -14.13
CA GLN A 48 -11.02 -22.04 -14.51
C GLN A 48 -9.52 -21.80 -14.81
N TYR A 49 -8.74 -21.59 -13.76
CA TYR A 49 -7.28 -21.51 -13.85
C TYR A 49 -6.69 -22.91 -14.02
N ASN A 50 -5.53 -22.99 -14.66
CA ASN A 50 -4.72 -24.21 -14.58
C ASN A 50 -4.30 -24.44 -13.12
N PRO A 51 -4.25 -25.71 -12.66
CA PRO A 51 -3.70 -26.03 -11.36
C PRO A 51 -2.26 -25.53 -11.25
N LEU A 52 -1.91 -24.89 -10.13
CA LEU A 52 -0.54 -24.38 -9.91
C LEU A 52 0.46 -25.54 -9.90
N SER A 53 1.58 -25.37 -10.61
CA SER A 53 2.68 -26.34 -10.57
C SER A 53 3.26 -26.48 -9.17
N THR A 54 3.96 -27.60 -8.92
CA THR A 54 4.71 -27.80 -7.68
C THR A 54 5.80 -26.74 -7.52
N THR A 55 6.38 -26.27 -8.62
CA THR A 55 7.40 -25.20 -8.65
C THR A 55 6.84 -23.89 -8.12
N CYS A 56 5.66 -23.47 -8.60
CA CYS A 56 5.01 -22.26 -8.11
C CYS A 56 4.59 -22.37 -6.64
N LEU A 57 4.03 -23.50 -6.23
CA LEU A 57 3.69 -23.75 -4.83
C LEU A 57 4.93 -23.67 -3.92
N LEU A 58 6.07 -24.23 -4.37
CA LEU A 58 7.35 -24.15 -3.66
C LEU A 58 7.85 -22.70 -3.57
N ALA A 59 7.75 -21.93 -4.65
CA ALA A 59 8.10 -20.51 -4.69
C ALA A 59 7.28 -19.68 -3.70
N ILE A 60 5.95 -19.88 -3.68
CA ILE A 60 5.04 -19.23 -2.75
C ILE A 60 5.37 -19.61 -1.30
N ALA A 61 5.56 -20.91 -1.03
CA ALA A 61 5.89 -21.40 0.31
C ALA A 61 7.24 -20.86 0.81
N LEU A 62 8.28 -20.90 -0.04
CA LEU A 62 9.62 -20.41 0.29
C LEU A 62 9.61 -18.90 0.53
N GLY A 63 8.98 -18.12 -0.36
CA GLY A 63 8.90 -16.67 -0.23
C GLY A 63 8.09 -16.25 1.00
N GLY A 64 6.97 -16.93 1.26
CA GLY A 64 6.15 -16.71 2.44
C GLY A 64 6.87 -17.05 3.74
N PHE A 65 7.50 -18.23 3.81
CA PHE A 65 8.30 -18.63 4.98
C PHE A 65 9.45 -17.66 5.22
N SER A 66 10.15 -17.25 4.16
CA SER A 66 11.28 -16.32 4.25
C SER A 66 10.84 -14.95 4.79
N PHE A 67 9.73 -14.40 4.29
CA PHE A 67 9.15 -13.16 4.81
C PHE A 67 8.81 -13.27 6.30
N LEU A 68 8.14 -14.35 6.71
CA LEU A 68 7.75 -14.58 8.11
C LEU A 68 8.97 -14.78 9.02
N ALA A 69 10.00 -15.48 8.56
CA ALA A 69 11.26 -15.63 9.28
C ALA A 69 11.96 -14.27 9.46
N GLY A 70 11.94 -13.41 8.44
CA GLY A 70 12.41 -12.03 8.53
C GLY A 70 11.65 -11.22 9.59
N CYS A 71 10.32 -11.35 9.62
CA CYS A 71 9.47 -10.70 10.61
C CYS A 71 9.73 -11.15 12.05
N PHE A 72 10.13 -12.41 12.26
CA PHE A 72 10.28 -12.99 13.60
C PHE A 72 11.29 -12.21 14.47
N PHE A 73 12.45 -11.84 13.91
CA PHE A 73 13.52 -11.21 14.70
C PHE A 73 13.11 -9.88 15.34
N PRO A 74 12.60 -8.87 14.61
CA PRO A 74 12.18 -7.63 15.26
C PRO A 74 10.95 -7.82 16.16
N MET A 75 9.99 -8.67 15.74
CA MET A 75 8.72 -8.86 16.46
C MET A 75 8.91 -9.57 17.80
N SER A 76 9.88 -10.48 17.92
CA SER A 76 10.24 -11.13 19.19
C SER A 76 10.51 -10.13 20.32
N GLN A 77 11.00 -8.93 19.99
CA GLN A 77 11.28 -7.87 20.97
C GLN A 77 10.01 -7.30 21.61
N LEU A 78 8.85 -7.39 20.94
CA LEU A 78 7.56 -6.96 21.49
C LEU A 78 6.96 -8.05 22.39
N ILE A 79 7.14 -9.32 22.03
CA ILE A 79 6.68 -10.47 22.82
C ILE A 79 7.42 -10.51 24.17
N LEU A 80 8.74 -10.37 24.14
CA LEU A 80 9.59 -10.44 25.33
C LEU A 80 9.43 -9.22 26.25
N LYS A 81 8.85 -8.11 25.79
CA LYS A 81 8.67 -6.88 26.56
C LYS A 81 7.25 -6.32 26.46
N PRO A 82 6.24 -7.01 27.04
CA PRO A 82 4.82 -6.63 26.91
C PRO A 82 4.52 -5.22 27.45
N GLY A 83 5.29 -4.74 28.42
CA GLY A 83 5.16 -3.39 28.98
C GLY A 83 5.27 -2.27 27.93
N LEU A 84 5.94 -2.53 26.80
CA LEU A 84 6.03 -1.58 25.68
C LEU A 84 4.67 -1.31 25.02
N LEU A 85 3.72 -2.25 25.11
CA LEU A 85 2.40 -2.13 24.49
C LEU A 85 1.48 -1.18 25.25
N ASN A 86 1.68 -1.03 26.56
CA ASN A 86 0.78 -0.27 27.43
C ASN A 86 1.12 1.22 27.53
N ASN A 87 2.29 1.64 27.09
CA ASN A 87 2.63 3.06 27.07
C ASN A 87 1.79 3.79 26.01
N ARG A 88 0.89 4.68 26.44
CA ARG A 88 0.17 5.57 25.53
C ARG A 88 1.23 6.38 24.74
N PRO A 89 1.28 6.30 23.41
CA PRO A 89 2.13 7.15 22.62
C PRO A 89 1.59 8.57 22.79
N ARG A 90 2.23 9.33 23.69
CA ARG A 90 2.22 10.78 23.58
C ARG A 90 3.09 11.11 22.38
N PHE A 91 2.51 11.14 21.18
CA PHE A 91 3.23 11.56 19.98
C PHE A 91 4.01 12.83 20.30
N HIS A 92 5.29 12.91 19.88
CA HIS A 92 6.04 14.15 20.07
C HIS A 92 5.19 15.29 19.50
N LEU A 93 5.07 16.38 20.24
CA LEU A 93 4.35 17.54 19.75
C LEU A 93 5.13 18.07 18.55
N TYR A 94 4.59 17.81 17.36
CA TYR A 94 5.07 18.46 16.15
C TYR A 94 4.59 19.90 16.20
N ASP A 95 5.46 20.83 15.79
CA ASP A 95 5.09 22.22 15.61
C ASP A 95 4.01 22.25 14.52
N LYS A 96 2.77 22.52 14.93
CA LYS A 96 1.60 22.52 14.05
C LYS A 96 1.79 23.46 12.87
N VAL A 97 2.38 24.64 13.10
CA VAL A 97 2.58 25.65 12.05
C VAL A 97 3.61 25.15 11.03
N ARG A 98 4.71 24.54 11.48
CA ARG A 98 5.69 23.93 10.58
C ARG A 98 5.10 22.76 9.81
N PHE A 99 4.36 21.87 10.47
CA PHE A 99 3.69 20.75 9.83
C PHE A 99 2.74 21.21 8.72
N GLU A 100 1.90 22.20 9.01
CA GLU A 100 0.98 22.80 8.04
C GLU A 100 1.72 23.48 6.87
N LYS A 101 2.81 24.21 7.13
CA LYS A 101 3.64 24.80 6.07
C LYS A 101 4.27 23.74 5.18
N GLY A 102 4.80 22.65 5.76
CA GLY A 102 5.37 21.55 5.00
C GLY A 102 4.32 20.86 4.11
N MET A 103 3.13 20.61 4.65
CA MET A 103 1.99 20.09 3.87
C MET A 103 1.62 21.03 2.72
N MET A 104 1.60 22.35 2.94
CA MET A 104 1.30 23.33 1.90
C MET A 104 2.33 23.32 0.77
N VAL A 105 3.62 23.16 1.09
CA VAL A 105 4.69 23.02 0.08
C VAL A 105 4.49 21.74 -0.74
N LEU A 106 4.25 20.60 -0.09
CA LEU A 106 3.98 19.34 -0.80
C LEU A 106 2.72 19.42 -1.65
N PHE A 107 1.69 20.12 -1.19
CA PHE A 107 0.48 20.39 -1.94
C PHE A 107 0.75 21.26 -3.17
N ALA A 108 1.47 22.36 -3.03
CA ALA A 108 1.83 23.23 -4.14
C ALA A 108 2.63 22.48 -5.21
N LEU A 109 3.62 21.67 -4.81
CA LEU A 109 4.38 20.82 -5.73
C LEU A 109 3.49 19.77 -6.42
N GLY A 110 2.55 19.17 -5.68
CA GLY A 110 1.56 18.24 -6.23
C GLY A 110 0.62 18.89 -7.26
N VAL A 111 0.20 20.13 -7.02
CA VAL A 111 -0.60 20.91 -7.99
C VAL A 111 0.21 21.24 -9.23
N VAL A 112 1.46 21.71 -9.07
CA VAL A 112 2.35 22.00 -10.21
C VAL A 112 2.58 20.74 -11.05
N GLY A 113 2.90 19.60 -10.42
CA GLY A 113 3.08 18.34 -11.13
C GLY A 113 1.82 17.90 -11.88
N PHE A 114 0.64 18.08 -11.27
CA PHE A 114 -0.63 17.78 -11.93
C PHE A 114 -0.90 18.72 -13.12
N LEU A 115 -0.68 20.03 -12.99
CA LEU A 115 -0.87 20.99 -14.09
C LEU A 115 0.04 20.68 -15.27
N ILE A 116 1.29 20.31 -15.01
CA ILE A 116 2.25 19.88 -16.04
C ILE A 116 1.74 18.61 -16.72
N GLN A 117 1.23 17.63 -15.96
CA GLN A 117 0.66 16.41 -16.53
C GLN A 117 -0.56 16.70 -17.41
N VAL A 118 -1.45 17.59 -16.98
CA VAL A 118 -2.62 18.05 -17.77
C VAL A 118 -2.18 18.75 -19.05
N TYR A 119 -1.14 19.59 -18.98
CA TYR A 119 -0.57 20.24 -20.17
C TYR A 119 0.01 19.22 -21.16
N HIS A 120 0.71 18.18 -20.68
CA HIS A 120 1.21 17.10 -21.53
C HIS A 120 0.07 16.30 -22.19
N LEU A 121 -1.00 16.01 -21.46
CA LEU A 121 -2.20 15.38 -22.03
C LEU A 121 -2.80 16.25 -23.13
N GLN A 122 -2.97 17.54 -22.87
CA GLN A 122 -3.56 18.46 -23.84
C GLN A 122 -2.72 18.59 -25.11
N THR A 123 -1.39 18.62 -24.97
CA THR A 123 -0.48 18.78 -26.11
C THR A 123 -0.30 17.51 -26.94
N GLN A 124 -0.33 16.33 -26.31
CA GLN A 124 -0.09 15.05 -27.02
C GLN A 124 -1.36 14.44 -27.61
N ILE A 125 -2.47 14.48 -26.87
CA ILE A 125 -3.71 13.79 -27.28
C ILE A 125 -4.92 14.71 -27.28
N GLY A 126 -4.87 15.87 -26.62
CA GLY A 126 -6.00 16.79 -26.50
C GLY A 126 -7.08 16.34 -25.52
N PHE A 127 -7.79 17.30 -24.92
CA PHE A 127 -8.80 17.06 -23.88
C PHE A 127 -9.96 16.18 -24.35
N ARG A 128 -10.29 16.18 -25.64
CA ARG A 128 -11.36 15.32 -26.17
C ARG A 128 -11.06 13.84 -25.94
N ASN A 129 -9.79 13.43 -26.08
CA ASN A 129 -9.36 12.06 -25.90
C ASN A 129 -9.38 11.60 -24.43
N PHE A 130 -9.52 12.52 -23.48
CA PHE A 130 -9.65 12.18 -22.07
C PHE A 130 -10.86 11.28 -21.79
N LEU A 131 -11.99 11.54 -22.46
CA LEU A 131 -13.23 10.77 -22.29
C LEU A 131 -13.38 9.65 -23.32
N THR A 132 -12.78 9.79 -24.51
CA THR A 132 -12.99 8.86 -25.62
C THR A 132 -11.91 7.79 -25.74
N ASN A 133 -10.67 8.06 -25.31
CA ASN A 133 -9.57 7.11 -25.39
C ASN A 133 -8.75 7.11 -24.08
N PRO A 134 -9.25 6.42 -23.06
CA PRO A 134 -8.63 6.45 -21.74
C PRO A 134 -7.34 5.61 -21.67
N GLN A 135 -7.08 4.74 -22.66
CA GLN A 135 -5.80 4.05 -22.80
C GLN A 135 -4.68 5.01 -23.22
N ALA A 136 -4.96 5.89 -24.19
CA ALA A 136 -4.00 6.93 -24.59
C ALA A 136 -3.63 7.86 -23.41
N VAL A 137 -4.58 8.21 -22.55
CA VAL A 137 -4.32 8.96 -21.31
C VAL A 137 -3.29 8.26 -20.43
N ARG A 138 -3.41 6.92 -20.29
CA ARG A 138 -2.48 6.12 -19.48
C ARG A 138 -1.08 6.07 -20.08
N GLU A 139 -0.97 5.97 -21.39
CA GLU A 139 0.32 5.98 -22.10
C GLU A 139 1.04 7.33 -21.96
N VAL A 140 0.30 8.44 -22.07
CA VAL A 140 0.85 9.77 -21.79
C VAL A 140 1.32 9.84 -20.33
N HIS A 141 0.52 9.34 -19.38
CA HIS A 141 0.85 9.33 -17.96
C HIS A 141 2.12 8.54 -17.63
N SER A 142 2.35 7.41 -18.29
CA SER A 142 3.58 6.63 -18.10
C SER A 142 4.84 7.31 -18.65
N ASN A 143 4.66 8.27 -19.56
CA ASN A 143 5.74 8.99 -20.23
C ASN A 143 6.01 10.39 -19.66
N VAL A 144 5.27 10.82 -18.63
CA VAL A 144 5.50 12.12 -18.00
C VAL A 144 6.85 12.11 -17.28
N LYS A 145 7.81 12.86 -17.84
CA LYS A 145 9.14 13.06 -17.27
C LYS A 145 9.18 14.31 -16.37
N TYR A 146 10.26 14.43 -15.60
CA TYR A 146 10.59 15.64 -14.84
C TYR A 146 9.54 16.02 -13.78
N LEU A 147 9.16 17.30 -13.73
CA LEU A 147 8.30 17.89 -12.71
C LEU A 147 6.88 17.31 -12.69
N GLY A 148 6.40 16.72 -13.80
CA GLY A 148 5.09 16.07 -13.80
C GLY A 148 5.01 14.84 -12.88
N PHE A 149 6.17 14.25 -12.53
CA PHE A 149 6.27 13.22 -11.49
C PHE A 149 5.72 13.70 -10.13
N PHE A 150 5.81 15.00 -9.83
CA PHE A 150 5.30 15.55 -8.56
C PHE A 150 3.80 15.41 -8.39
N ASN A 151 3.01 15.10 -9.44
CA ASN A 151 1.60 14.74 -9.24
C ASN A 151 1.44 13.57 -8.24
N ILE A 152 2.43 12.69 -8.12
CA ILE A 152 2.40 11.59 -7.16
C ILE A 152 2.35 12.08 -5.70
N LEU A 153 2.81 13.30 -5.41
CA LEU A 153 2.71 13.92 -4.08
C LEU A 153 1.26 14.12 -3.62
N ASN A 154 0.29 14.19 -4.55
CA ASN A 154 -1.12 14.26 -4.18
C ASN A 154 -1.56 13.01 -3.38
N LEU A 155 -0.96 11.84 -3.63
CA LEU A 155 -1.21 10.62 -2.85
C LEU A 155 -0.63 10.72 -1.44
N ALA A 156 0.60 11.23 -1.33
CA ALA A 156 1.21 11.49 -0.02
C ALA A 156 0.37 12.51 0.77
N ASN A 157 -0.10 13.58 0.12
CA ASN A 157 -0.96 14.59 0.75
C ASN A 157 -2.27 14.00 1.27
N PHE A 158 -2.89 13.06 0.55
CA PHE A 158 -4.07 12.34 1.03
C PHE A 158 -3.77 11.56 2.32
N ALA A 159 -2.69 10.78 2.33
CA ALA A 159 -2.25 10.01 3.49
C ALA A 159 -1.86 10.90 4.68
N ILE A 160 -1.14 12.00 4.44
CA ILE A 160 -0.79 12.99 5.48
C ILE A 160 -2.03 13.71 5.99
N GLY A 161 -2.99 14.02 5.11
CA GLY A 161 -4.28 14.59 5.47
C GLY A 161 -5.05 13.70 6.46
N SER A 162 -4.99 12.37 6.28
CA SER A 162 -5.58 11.42 7.23
C SER A 162 -4.95 11.50 8.63
N ILE A 163 -3.63 11.66 8.70
CA ILE A 163 -2.89 11.87 9.96
C ILE A 163 -3.32 13.21 10.58
N TYR A 164 -3.38 14.27 9.78
CA TYR A 164 -3.79 15.60 10.24
C TYR A 164 -5.21 15.59 10.82
N PHE A 165 -6.17 14.97 10.14
CA PHE A 165 -7.55 14.84 10.63
C PHE A 165 -7.66 14.05 11.92
N PHE A 166 -6.80 13.04 12.09
CA PHE A 166 -6.75 12.29 13.35
C PHE A 166 -6.20 13.14 14.50
N LEU A 167 -5.14 13.92 14.24
CA LEU A 167 -4.48 14.74 15.26
C LEU A 167 -5.28 15.99 15.64
N TYR A 168 -5.99 16.59 14.68
CA TYR A 168 -6.69 17.87 14.87
C TYR A 168 -8.20 17.73 14.62
N ARG A 169 -8.99 17.84 15.69
CA ARG A 169 -10.47 17.69 15.64
C ARG A 169 -11.17 18.67 14.68
N LYS A 170 -10.63 19.88 14.51
CA LYS A 170 -11.20 20.93 13.65
C LYS A 170 -10.23 21.20 12.51
N PRO A 171 -10.35 20.49 11.38
CA PRO A 171 -9.43 20.72 10.28
C PRO A 171 -9.60 22.10 9.67
N LYS A 172 -8.49 22.70 9.24
CA LYS A 172 -8.54 23.92 8.44
C LYS A 172 -9.14 23.60 7.07
N LYS A 173 -9.94 24.54 6.54
CA LYS A 173 -10.62 24.39 5.23
C LYS A 173 -9.65 24.02 4.09
N TRP A 174 -8.44 24.58 4.10
CA TRP A 174 -7.44 24.29 3.07
C TRP A 174 -6.91 22.85 3.11
N VAL A 175 -6.86 22.20 4.29
CA VAL A 175 -6.47 20.77 4.39
C VAL A 175 -7.57 19.89 3.81
N VAL A 176 -8.83 20.24 4.05
CA VAL A 176 -9.97 19.56 3.41
C VAL A 176 -9.91 19.72 1.90
N PHE A 177 -9.65 20.93 1.40
CA PHE A 177 -9.44 21.19 -0.03
C PHE A 177 -8.29 20.36 -0.61
N MET A 178 -7.15 20.28 0.08
CA MET A 178 -6.00 19.46 -0.33
C MET A 178 -6.37 17.98 -0.50
N VAL A 179 -7.14 17.41 0.44
CA VAL A 179 -7.59 16.01 0.36
C VAL A 179 -8.58 15.82 -0.79
N ILE A 180 -9.54 16.73 -0.97
CA ILE A 180 -10.48 16.71 -2.09
C ILE A 180 -9.73 16.80 -3.43
N TRP A 181 -8.73 17.67 -3.52
CA TRP A 181 -7.88 17.79 -4.69
C TRP A 181 -7.12 16.50 -4.99
N ALA A 182 -6.56 15.84 -3.97
CA ALA A 182 -5.91 14.55 -4.13
C ALA A 182 -6.86 13.47 -4.66
N ILE A 183 -8.12 13.47 -4.23
CA ILE A 183 -9.16 12.60 -4.78
C ILE A 183 -9.38 12.93 -6.26
N ILE A 184 -9.65 14.20 -6.60
CA ILE A 184 -9.90 14.64 -7.98
C ILE A 184 -8.75 14.23 -8.92
N THR A 185 -7.51 14.51 -8.53
CA THR A 185 -6.33 14.16 -9.33
C THR A 185 -6.15 12.65 -9.48
N THR A 186 -6.53 11.86 -8.47
CA THR A 186 -6.54 10.40 -8.56
C THR A 186 -7.59 9.91 -9.55
N PHE A 187 -8.81 10.45 -9.50
CA PHE A 187 -9.87 10.15 -10.47
C PHE A 187 -9.44 10.51 -11.91
N ILE A 188 -8.83 11.69 -12.09
CA ILE A 188 -8.37 12.15 -13.40
C ILE A 188 -7.20 11.31 -13.92
N SER A 189 -6.34 10.82 -13.03
CA SER A 189 -5.20 9.99 -13.41
C SER A 189 -5.58 8.61 -13.94
N THR A 190 -6.84 8.21 -13.71
CA THR A 190 -7.48 6.94 -14.05
C THR A 190 -6.76 5.66 -13.62
N ASP A 191 -5.71 5.81 -12.82
CA ASP A 191 -4.90 4.73 -12.32
C ASP A 191 -5.53 4.16 -11.04
N ARG A 192 -5.99 2.89 -11.12
CA ARG A 192 -6.62 2.18 -10.00
C ARG A 192 -5.69 2.06 -8.80
N THR A 193 -4.40 1.88 -9.07
CA THR A 193 -3.39 1.66 -8.03
C THR A 193 -3.19 2.90 -7.17
N ARG A 194 -3.30 4.10 -7.76
CA ARG A 194 -3.22 5.36 -7.01
C ARG A 194 -4.35 5.51 -6.00
N PHE A 195 -5.55 5.07 -6.37
CA PHE A 195 -6.69 5.05 -5.44
C PHE A 195 -6.46 4.08 -4.28
N PHE A 196 -5.94 2.88 -4.56
CA PHE A 196 -5.56 1.92 -3.53
C PHE A 196 -4.48 2.47 -2.59
N TYR A 197 -3.44 3.13 -3.12
CA TYR A 197 -2.44 3.84 -2.33
C TYR A 197 -3.11 4.81 -1.35
N ALA A 198 -3.93 5.73 -1.85
CA ALA A 198 -4.55 6.77 -1.04
C ALA A 198 -5.39 6.17 0.10
N VAL A 199 -6.24 5.21 -0.22
CA VAL A 199 -7.25 4.67 0.72
C VAL A 199 -6.63 3.69 1.72
N ILE A 200 -5.89 2.68 1.27
CA ILE A 200 -5.33 1.63 2.14
C ILE A 200 -4.23 2.20 3.04
N TRP A 201 -3.37 3.07 2.52
CA TRP A 201 -2.34 3.72 3.32
C TRP A 201 -2.94 4.63 4.40
N SER A 202 -3.95 5.43 4.05
CA SER A 202 -4.65 6.28 5.02
C SER A 202 -5.36 5.45 6.08
N PHE A 203 -5.95 4.32 5.69
CA PHE A 203 -6.53 3.36 6.62
C PHE A 203 -5.49 2.87 7.63
N TYR A 204 -4.33 2.42 7.18
CA TYR A 204 -3.26 1.98 8.09
C TYR A 204 -2.72 3.11 8.97
N ASN A 205 -2.56 4.32 8.44
CA ASN A 205 -2.15 5.47 9.25
C ASN A 205 -3.16 5.76 10.37
N ILE A 206 -4.44 5.87 10.05
CA ILE A 206 -5.51 6.08 11.05
C ILE A 206 -5.54 4.94 12.05
N PHE A 207 -5.39 3.69 11.58
CA PHE A 207 -5.39 2.51 12.42
C PHE A 207 -4.21 2.53 13.39
N TYR A 208 -2.98 2.77 12.93
CA TYR A 208 -1.78 2.80 13.76
C TYR A 208 -1.73 4.00 14.72
N LEU A 209 -2.41 5.11 14.41
CA LEU A 209 -2.59 6.21 15.35
C LEU A 209 -3.56 5.87 16.50
N ARG A 210 -4.45 4.88 16.32
CA ARG A 210 -5.37 4.43 17.38
C ARG A 210 -4.67 3.44 18.30
N HIS A 211 -4.19 3.94 19.44
CA HIS A 211 -3.44 3.19 20.46
C HIS A 211 -4.11 1.89 20.97
N ARG A 212 -5.44 1.89 21.11
CA ARG A 212 -6.21 0.67 21.42
C ARG A 212 -7.42 0.61 20.52
N ILE A 213 -7.38 -0.32 19.59
CA ILE A 213 -8.55 -0.67 18.80
C ILE A 213 -9.29 -1.71 19.61
N VAL A 214 -10.13 -1.20 20.51
CA VAL A 214 -11.38 -1.91 20.75
C VAL A 214 -12.07 -1.93 19.38
N LEU A 215 -12.35 -3.12 18.84
CA LEU A 215 -13.18 -3.33 17.65
C LEU A 215 -14.59 -2.77 17.93
N LYS A 216 -14.69 -1.45 18.02
CA LYS A 216 -15.96 -0.75 18.07
C LYS A 216 -16.58 -0.90 16.70
N MET A 217 -17.90 -1.02 16.66
CA MET A 217 -18.67 -1.10 15.43
C MET A 217 -18.26 -0.02 14.41
N LYS A 218 -17.94 1.19 14.88
CA LYS A 218 -17.43 2.29 14.03
C LYS A 218 -16.15 1.96 13.25
N THR A 219 -15.21 1.21 13.83
CA THR A 219 -13.96 0.82 13.13
C THR A 219 -14.24 -0.27 12.10
N VAL A 220 -15.11 -1.22 12.44
CA VAL A 220 -15.56 -2.27 11.51
C VAL A 220 -16.31 -1.64 10.33
N MET A 221 -17.24 -0.73 10.60
CA MET A 221 -17.96 0.04 9.59
C MET A 221 -17.02 0.89 8.73
N LEU A 222 -15.97 1.49 9.30
CA LEU A 222 -14.98 2.22 8.53
C LEU A 222 -14.23 1.29 7.57
N GLY A 223 -13.75 0.13 8.05
CA GLY A 223 -13.09 -0.86 7.20
C GLY A 223 -14.02 -1.39 6.09
N ALA A 224 -15.26 -1.74 6.44
CA ALA A 224 -16.26 -2.19 5.47
C ALA A 224 -16.60 -1.10 4.45
N GLY A 225 -16.83 0.14 4.89
CA GLY A 225 -17.08 1.28 4.01
C GLY A 225 -15.90 1.57 3.07
N THR A 226 -14.66 1.43 3.58
CA THR A 226 -13.45 1.48 2.76
C THR A 226 -13.45 0.40 1.68
N LEU A 227 -13.72 -0.86 2.04
CA LEU A 227 -13.78 -1.96 1.06
C LEU A 227 -14.87 -1.73 0.00
N VAL A 228 -16.07 -1.31 0.41
CA VAL A 228 -17.17 -0.98 -0.51
C VAL A 228 -16.77 0.15 -1.46
N LEU A 229 -16.12 1.20 -0.96
CA LEU A 229 -15.64 2.32 -1.77
C LEU A 229 -14.58 1.87 -2.78
N LEU A 230 -13.63 1.02 -2.35
CA LEU A 230 -12.61 0.42 -3.23
C LEU A 230 -13.24 -0.42 -4.33
N MET A 231 -14.21 -1.27 -3.98
CA MET A 231 -14.93 -2.10 -4.94
C MET A 231 -15.74 -1.26 -5.93
N PHE A 232 -16.48 -0.25 -5.44
CA PHE A 232 -17.25 0.66 -6.29
C PHE A 232 -16.35 1.39 -7.29
N PHE A 233 -15.23 1.97 -6.84
CA PHE A 233 -14.29 2.66 -7.71
C PHE A 233 -13.67 1.72 -8.73
N PHE A 234 -13.28 0.51 -8.30
CA PHE A 234 -12.72 -0.50 -9.19
C PHE A 234 -13.71 -0.86 -10.32
N LEU A 235 -14.97 -1.13 -9.98
CA LEU A 235 -16.02 -1.44 -10.95
C LEU A 235 -16.34 -0.27 -11.87
N LEU A 236 -16.39 0.95 -11.33
CA LEU A 236 -16.59 2.17 -12.12
C LEU A 236 -15.50 2.31 -13.19
N VAL A 237 -14.23 2.12 -12.82
CA VAL A 237 -13.11 2.16 -13.77
C VAL A 237 -13.18 0.98 -14.74
N ALA A 238 -13.62 -0.21 -14.33
CA ALA A 238 -13.80 -1.32 -15.27
C ALA A 238 -14.84 -1.00 -16.36
N VAL A 239 -15.99 -0.45 -15.97
CA VAL A 239 -17.08 -0.04 -16.86
C VAL A 239 -16.64 1.08 -17.81
N VAL A 240 -16.04 2.15 -17.30
CA VAL A 240 -15.61 3.31 -18.11
C VAL A 240 -14.62 2.89 -19.20
N TYR A 241 -13.79 1.88 -18.92
CA TYR A 241 -12.77 1.40 -19.84
C TYR A 241 -13.24 0.30 -20.79
N LYS A 242 -14.50 -0.14 -20.68
CA LYS A 242 -15.02 -1.33 -21.38
C LYS A 242 -14.11 -2.55 -21.20
N LYS A 243 -13.44 -2.64 -20.05
CA LYS A 243 -12.50 -3.72 -19.68
C LYS A 243 -13.20 -4.81 -18.86
N GLN A 244 -14.45 -5.11 -19.20
CA GLN A 244 -15.18 -6.17 -18.53
C GLN A 244 -14.71 -7.51 -19.10
N ALA A 245 -13.97 -8.28 -18.29
CA ALA A 245 -13.49 -9.60 -18.71
C ALA A 245 -14.67 -10.53 -19.01
N TYR A 246 -15.80 -10.31 -18.34
CA TYR A 246 -17.02 -11.09 -18.44
C TYR A 246 -17.62 -11.11 -19.86
N ASP A 247 -17.65 -9.98 -20.57
CA ASP A 247 -18.28 -9.90 -21.89
C ASP A 247 -17.48 -10.66 -22.97
N HIS A 248 -16.19 -10.90 -22.74
CA HIS A 248 -15.31 -11.53 -23.71
C HIS A 248 -15.02 -13.00 -23.39
N ASN A 249 -15.24 -13.45 -22.15
CA ASN A 249 -14.67 -14.72 -21.66
C ASN A 249 -15.61 -15.56 -20.78
N GLN A 250 -16.92 -15.58 -21.08
CA GLN A 250 -17.92 -16.38 -20.32
C GLN A 250 -17.57 -17.87 -20.22
N ILE A 251 -16.71 -18.39 -21.09
CA ILE A 251 -16.30 -19.80 -21.13
C ILE A 251 -15.50 -20.20 -19.87
N TYR A 252 -14.75 -19.27 -19.27
CA TYR A 252 -13.80 -19.59 -18.19
C TYR A 252 -14.28 -19.19 -16.79
N ILE A 253 -15.49 -18.62 -16.67
CA ILE A 253 -15.99 -18.04 -15.43
C ILE A 253 -17.18 -18.88 -14.93
N ASN A 254 -16.99 -19.56 -13.80
CA ASN A 254 -18.00 -20.38 -13.14
C ASN A 254 -18.92 -19.53 -12.23
N LEU A 255 -19.32 -18.34 -12.68
CA LEU A 255 -20.21 -17.44 -11.92
C LEU A 255 -21.58 -17.32 -12.61
N PRO A 256 -22.68 -17.32 -11.84
CA PRO A 256 -23.99 -16.93 -12.36
C PRO A 256 -23.94 -15.53 -12.97
N LYS A 257 -24.73 -15.30 -14.03
CA LYS A 257 -24.72 -14.02 -14.77
C LYS A 257 -25.04 -12.83 -13.87
N GLU A 258 -25.89 -13.04 -12.87
CA GLU A 258 -26.36 -12.03 -11.92
C GLU A 258 -25.22 -11.46 -11.05
N VAL A 259 -24.16 -12.24 -10.84
CA VAL A 259 -22.97 -11.84 -10.08
C VAL A 259 -21.72 -11.73 -10.95
N GLY A 260 -21.88 -11.74 -12.28
CA GLY A 260 -20.77 -11.67 -13.23
C GLY A 260 -19.90 -10.42 -13.07
N PHE A 261 -20.44 -9.33 -12.50
CA PHE A 261 -19.67 -8.12 -12.18
C PHE A 261 -18.56 -8.36 -11.13
N LEU A 262 -18.62 -9.45 -10.36
CA LEU A 262 -17.58 -9.84 -9.40
C LEU A 262 -16.41 -10.59 -10.05
N ALA A 263 -16.52 -10.96 -11.33
CA ALA A 263 -15.46 -11.68 -12.03
C ALA A 263 -14.17 -10.84 -12.09
N ASP A 264 -14.24 -9.55 -12.46
CA ASP A 264 -13.04 -8.71 -12.58
C ASP A 264 -12.31 -8.56 -11.22
N PRO A 265 -12.97 -8.18 -10.10
CA PRO A 265 -12.31 -8.17 -8.79
C PRO A 265 -11.70 -9.52 -8.40
N TYR A 266 -12.39 -10.62 -8.71
CA TYR A 266 -11.91 -11.97 -8.41
C TYR A 266 -10.66 -12.33 -9.24
N ILE A 267 -10.68 -12.04 -10.54
CA ILE A 267 -9.54 -12.25 -11.45
C ILE A 267 -8.35 -11.41 -11.00
N TYR A 268 -8.57 -10.16 -10.62
CA TYR A 268 -7.49 -9.36 -10.06
C TYR A 268 -6.95 -10.01 -8.78
N LEU A 269 -7.82 -10.46 -7.87
CA LEU A 269 -7.43 -11.06 -6.58
C LEU A 269 -6.62 -12.35 -6.73
N THR A 270 -6.85 -13.12 -7.79
CA THR A 270 -6.37 -14.50 -7.91
C THR A 270 -5.44 -14.74 -9.11
N GLY A 271 -5.51 -13.91 -10.14
CA GLY A 271 -4.79 -14.08 -11.41
C GLY A 271 -3.28 -13.95 -11.32
N SER A 272 -2.74 -13.37 -10.25
CA SER A 272 -1.29 -13.22 -10.08
C SER A 272 -0.55 -14.53 -9.75
N TYR A 273 -1.23 -15.55 -9.24
CA TYR A 273 -0.62 -16.87 -9.01
C TYR A 273 -0.38 -17.65 -10.30
N PRO A 274 -1.36 -17.83 -11.20
CA PRO A 274 -1.11 -18.54 -12.45
C PRO A 274 -0.19 -17.74 -13.40
N VAL A 275 -0.15 -16.40 -13.30
CA VAL A 275 0.89 -15.61 -13.99
C VAL A 275 2.28 -15.94 -13.43
N LEU A 276 2.44 -16.03 -12.11
CA LEU A 276 3.72 -16.46 -11.52
C LEU A 276 4.08 -17.90 -11.95
N ASP A 277 3.10 -18.79 -12.02
CA ASP A 277 3.29 -20.19 -12.44
C ASP A 277 3.79 -20.28 -13.88
N ALA A 278 3.05 -19.67 -14.82
CA ALA A 278 3.43 -19.61 -16.22
C ALA A 278 4.76 -18.88 -16.42
N PHE A 279 5.03 -17.84 -15.62
CA PHE A 279 6.32 -17.17 -15.62
C PHE A 279 7.44 -18.14 -15.21
N LEU A 280 7.34 -18.85 -14.09
CA LEU A 280 8.39 -19.77 -13.60
C LEU A 280 8.72 -20.90 -14.59
N ASP A 281 7.75 -21.35 -15.38
CA ASP A 281 7.91 -22.39 -16.40
C ASP A 281 8.39 -21.85 -17.76
N ASP A 282 8.41 -20.53 -17.96
CA ASP A 282 8.81 -19.89 -19.21
C ASP A 282 10.33 -19.99 -19.43
N GLN A 283 10.75 -20.82 -20.40
CA GLN A 283 12.15 -20.96 -20.77
C GLN A 283 12.70 -19.76 -21.56
N GLU A 284 11.82 -18.87 -22.04
CA GLU A 284 12.19 -17.68 -22.82
C GLU A 284 12.39 -16.43 -21.95
N GLN A 285 12.47 -16.56 -20.62
CA GLN A 285 12.67 -15.44 -19.69
C GLN A 285 13.92 -14.59 -19.97
N GLY A 286 14.85 -15.08 -20.79
CA GLY A 286 16.11 -14.41 -21.09
C GLY A 286 17.12 -14.53 -19.96
N GLU A 287 18.15 -13.70 -19.99
CA GLU A 287 19.18 -13.69 -18.94
C GLU A 287 18.68 -12.96 -17.68
N PRO A 288 19.14 -13.38 -16.47
CA PRO A 288 18.86 -12.66 -15.24
C PRO A 288 19.21 -11.18 -15.35
N LEU A 289 18.33 -10.31 -14.85
CA LEU A 289 18.51 -8.86 -14.94
C LEU A 289 19.30 -8.27 -13.76
N TRP A 290 19.86 -9.11 -12.89
CA TRP A 290 20.81 -8.76 -11.83
C TRP A 290 20.36 -7.60 -10.92
N GLY A 291 19.06 -7.51 -10.65
CA GLY A 291 18.50 -6.54 -9.71
C GLY A 291 17.84 -5.33 -10.37
N LYS A 292 17.72 -5.28 -11.70
CA LYS A 292 17.10 -4.13 -12.39
C LYS A 292 15.63 -3.93 -12.00
N HIS A 293 14.90 -5.00 -11.70
CA HIS A 293 13.53 -4.89 -11.20
C HIS A 293 13.48 -4.65 -9.69
N THR A 294 14.34 -5.32 -8.93
CA THR A 294 14.36 -5.32 -7.46
C THR A 294 14.82 -3.98 -6.91
N PHE A 295 15.83 -3.38 -7.55
CA PHE A 295 16.42 -2.10 -7.17
C PHE A 295 16.04 -0.98 -8.14
N GLU A 296 14.82 -1.03 -8.70
CA GLU A 296 14.30 -0.02 -9.63
C GLU A 296 14.49 1.46 -9.19
N PRO A 297 14.41 1.84 -7.90
CA PRO A 297 14.63 3.23 -7.48
C PRO A 297 16.08 3.65 -7.74
N LEU A 298 17.05 2.75 -7.49
CA LEU A 298 18.46 3.00 -7.75
C LEU A 298 18.75 2.98 -9.26
N VAL A 299 18.12 2.05 -10.00
CA VAL A 299 18.22 1.93 -11.46
C VAL A 299 17.75 3.21 -12.15
N LYS A 300 16.66 3.82 -11.69
CA LYS A 300 16.19 5.13 -12.19
C LYS A 300 17.18 6.26 -11.94
N VAL A 301 17.86 6.26 -10.79
CA VAL A 301 18.93 7.23 -10.52
C VAL A 301 20.12 7.00 -11.44
N MET A 302 20.52 5.73 -11.65
CA MET A 302 21.59 5.37 -12.57
C MET A 302 21.28 5.73 -14.02
N GLU A 303 20.05 5.48 -14.51
CA GLU A 303 19.58 5.88 -15.84
C GLU A 303 19.69 7.39 -16.05
N ALA A 304 19.43 8.19 -15.02
CA ALA A 304 19.55 9.64 -15.08
C ALA A 304 21.00 10.15 -15.05
N LEU A 305 21.93 9.41 -14.43
CA LEU A 305 23.32 9.83 -14.23
C LEU A 305 24.31 9.23 -15.24
N ILE A 306 24.01 8.05 -15.78
CA ILE A 306 24.91 7.27 -16.63
C ILE A 306 24.34 7.23 -18.04
N PRO A 307 24.99 7.87 -19.03
CA PRO A 307 24.57 7.78 -20.42
C PRO A 307 24.49 6.32 -20.89
N ASN A 308 23.43 5.99 -21.64
CA ASN A 308 23.15 4.65 -22.19
C ASN A 308 22.82 3.55 -21.15
N PHE A 309 22.66 3.88 -19.87
CA PHE A 309 22.19 2.89 -18.90
C PHE A 309 20.69 2.59 -19.12
N GLN A 310 20.37 1.36 -19.51
CA GLN A 310 19.00 0.95 -19.83
C GLN A 310 18.32 0.27 -18.64
N ARG A 311 17.20 0.86 -18.21
CA ARG A 311 16.27 0.25 -17.25
C ARG A 311 15.55 -0.96 -17.85
N ALA A 312 15.09 -1.87 -16.99
CA ALA A 312 14.20 -2.95 -17.42
C ALA A 312 12.79 -2.42 -17.71
N GLU A 313 12.06 -3.08 -18.60
CA GLU A 313 10.66 -2.77 -18.88
C GLU A 313 9.80 -3.12 -17.67
N LEU A 314 8.98 -2.17 -17.18
CA LEU A 314 8.11 -2.41 -16.02
C LEU A 314 6.90 -3.28 -16.34
N VAL A 315 6.53 -3.33 -17.62
CA VAL A 315 5.41 -4.12 -18.11
C VAL A 315 5.99 -5.45 -18.55
N GLY A 316 5.75 -6.51 -17.77
CA GLY A 316 6.17 -7.85 -18.15
C GLY A 316 5.39 -8.40 -19.34
N ARG A 317 5.85 -9.55 -19.84
CA ARG A 317 5.15 -10.37 -20.84
C ARG A 317 3.73 -10.72 -20.35
N PHE A 318 2.79 -10.77 -21.28
CA PHE A 318 1.44 -11.28 -21.02
C PHE A 318 1.43 -12.81 -21.16
N TYR A 319 0.80 -13.47 -20.21
CA TYR A 319 0.63 -14.92 -20.15
C TYR A 319 -0.86 -15.27 -20.30
N PRO A 320 -1.23 -16.27 -21.11
CA PRO A 320 -2.61 -16.69 -21.32
C PRO A 320 -3.09 -17.62 -20.19
N VAL A 321 -3.58 -17.05 -19.07
CA VAL A 321 -3.91 -17.81 -17.87
C VAL A 321 -5.26 -17.47 -17.22
N PRO A 322 -6.39 -18.05 -17.66
CA PRO A 322 -6.84 -18.30 -19.04
C PRO A 322 -7.14 -17.00 -19.83
N LEU A 323 -6.79 -15.85 -19.24
CA LEU A 323 -6.85 -14.52 -19.83
C LEU A 323 -5.43 -13.98 -19.97
N GLU A 324 -5.22 -13.06 -20.92
CA GLU A 324 -3.94 -12.36 -21.06
C GLU A 324 -3.67 -11.46 -19.84
N LEU A 325 -2.79 -11.91 -18.96
CA LEU A 325 -2.40 -11.22 -17.74
C LEU A 325 -0.87 -11.12 -17.65
N ASN A 326 -0.36 -9.99 -17.16
CA ASN A 326 1.08 -9.73 -17.05
C ASN A 326 1.52 -9.32 -15.64
N VAL A 327 0.63 -9.49 -14.66
CA VAL A 327 0.83 -9.03 -13.29
C VAL A 327 0.92 -10.25 -12.38
N GLY A 328 2.14 -10.72 -12.13
CA GLY A 328 2.42 -11.76 -11.14
C GLY A 328 2.65 -11.19 -9.74
N THR A 329 2.72 -12.09 -8.75
CA THR A 329 2.92 -11.69 -7.35
C THR A 329 4.21 -10.92 -7.12
N PHE A 330 4.41 -10.36 -5.92
CA PHE A 330 5.66 -9.66 -5.60
C PHE A 330 6.94 -10.51 -5.73
N LEU A 331 6.82 -11.84 -5.78
CA LEU A 331 7.95 -12.77 -5.95
C LEU A 331 8.53 -12.75 -7.36
N GLN A 332 7.72 -12.44 -8.37
CA GLN A 332 8.12 -12.48 -9.78
C GLN A 332 9.41 -11.67 -10.05
N PRO A 333 9.52 -10.37 -9.69
CA PRO A 333 10.75 -9.61 -9.96
C PRO A 333 11.97 -10.13 -9.19
N PHE A 334 11.79 -10.74 -8.01
CA PHE A 334 12.91 -11.30 -7.27
C PHE A 334 13.46 -12.56 -7.93
N PHE A 335 12.57 -13.40 -8.47
CA PHE A 335 12.97 -14.55 -9.25
C PHE A 335 13.61 -14.14 -10.57
N TYR A 336 13.05 -13.16 -11.28
CA TYR A 336 13.64 -12.66 -12.52
C TYR A 336 15.09 -12.20 -12.29
N ASP A 337 15.32 -11.41 -11.24
CA ASP A 337 16.65 -10.84 -10.99
C ASP A 337 17.66 -11.84 -10.42
N PHE A 338 17.23 -12.77 -9.56
CA PHE A 338 18.14 -13.59 -8.73
C PHE A 338 17.71 -15.06 -8.59
N GLY A 339 16.75 -15.53 -9.37
CA GLY A 339 16.19 -16.87 -9.30
C GLY A 339 15.66 -17.23 -7.90
N TRP A 340 15.87 -18.48 -7.50
CA TRP A 340 15.47 -19.00 -6.19
C TRP A 340 16.11 -18.28 -5.01
N ALA A 341 17.34 -17.77 -5.18
CA ALA A 341 18.00 -16.98 -4.14
C ALA A 341 17.25 -15.66 -3.89
N GLY A 342 16.68 -15.05 -4.94
CA GLY A 342 15.82 -13.88 -4.83
C GLY A 342 14.57 -14.14 -3.99
N ILE A 343 13.89 -15.26 -4.26
CA ILE A 343 12.69 -15.69 -3.51
C ILE A 343 13.00 -15.96 -2.02
N ALA A 344 14.19 -16.47 -1.71
CA ALA A 344 14.57 -16.74 -0.32
C ALA A 344 15.06 -15.47 0.42
N ILE A 345 15.99 -14.73 -0.17
CA ILE A 345 16.73 -13.68 0.54
C ILE A 345 15.94 -12.36 0.58
N ILE A 346 15.30 -11.97 -0.52
CA ILE A 346 14.69 -10.64 -0.60
C ILE A 346 13.41 -10.53 0.24
N PRO A 347 12.46 -11.49 0.20
CA PRO A 347 11.33 -11.50 1.13
C PRO A 347 11.74 -11.51 2.61
N PHE A 348 12.81 -12.23 2.97
CA PHE A 348 13.38 -12.19 4.33
C PHE A 348 13.81 -10.78 4.72
N ALA A 349 14.60 -10.10 3.88
CA ALA A 349 15.06 -8.74 4.13
C ALA A 349 13.90 -7.74 4.24
N ILE A 350 12.88 -7.88 3.38
CA ILE A 350 11.66 -7.05 3.43
C ILE A 350 10.90 -7.30 4.72
N GLY A 351 10.63 -8.57 5.08
CA GLY A 351 9.95 -8.93 6.32
C GLY A 351 10.66 -8.39 7.56
N TRP A 352 11.98 -8.50 7.59
CA TRP A 352 12.81 -7.92 8.66
C TRP A 352 12.70 -6.39 8.71
N PHE A 353 12.87 -5.70 7.59
CA PHE A 353 12.81 -4.23 7.55
C PHE A 353 11.42 -3.74 7.96
N PHE A 354 10.35 -4.36 7.46
CA PHE A 354 8.97 -3.95 7.71
C PHE A 354 8.62 -4.14 9.19
N SER A 355 8.97 -5.29 9.76
CA SER A 355 8.81 -5.55 11.19
C SER A 355 9.70 -4.65 12.05
N TRP A 356 10.91 -4.30 11.61
CA TRP A 356 11.77 -3.37 12.32
C TRP A 356 11.17 -1.97 12.39
N VAL A 357 10.70 -1.41 11.26
CA VAL A 357 10.02 -0.11 11.20
C VAL A 357 8.75 -0.14 12.08
N TYR A 358 7.96 -1.20 11.97
CA TYR A 358 6.76 -1.38 12.78
C TYR A 358 7.07 -1.44 14.29
N VAL A 359 8.05 -2.23 14.70
CA VAL A 359 8.47 -2.32 16.11
C VAL A 359 9.01 -0.98 16.61
N ARG A 360 9.76 -0.25 15.78
CA ARG A 360 10.21 1.12 16.07
C ARG A 360 9.04 2.09 16.18
N MET A 361 8.03 1.99 15.31
CA MET A 361 6.78 2.76 15.41
C MET A 361 6.08 2.47 16.74
N ARG A 362 5.96 1.20 17.14
CA ARG A 362 5.33 0.82 18.41
C ARG A 362 6.11 1.29 19.64
N LYS A 363 7.44 1.34 19.55
CA LYS A 363 8.33 1.79 20.65
C LYS A 363 8.48 3.31 20.74
N SER A 364 8.38 4.00 19.61
CA SER A 364 8.61 5.44 19.51
C SER A 364 7.31 6.23 19.35
N LYS A 365 7.42 7.55 19.44
CA LYS A 365 6.31 8.50 19.35
C LYS A 365 6.34 9.29 18.04
N SER A 366 6.89 8.68 16.99
CA SER A 366 7.20 9.37 15.72
C SER A 366 6.07 9.20 14.70
N LEU A 367 5.48 10.31 14.23
CA LEU A 367 4.52 10.30 13.14
C LEU A 367 5.15 9.84 11.81
N PHE A 368 6.45 10.09 11.62
CA PHE A 368 7.18 9.55 10.47
C PHE A 368 7.14 8.02 10.45
N LEU A 369 7.32 7.37 11.59
CA LEU A 369 7.29 5.91 11.66
C LEU A 369 5.87 5.36 11.49
N VAL A 370 4.84 6.10 11.88
CA VAL A 370 3.44 5.76 11.57
C VAL A 370 3.20 5.83 10.07
N TYR A 371 3.54 6.95 9.45
CA TYR A 371 3.42 7.18 8.01
C TYR A 371 4.16 6.12 7.19
N THR A 372 5.40 5.82 7.59
CA THR A 372 6.25 4.80 6.95
C THR A 372 5.67 3.41 7.17
N SER A 373 5.26 3.05 8.38
CA SER A 373 4.62 1.74 8.62
C SER A 373 3.33 1.60 7.80
N GLY A 374 2.56 2.67 7.63
CA GLY A 374 1.36 2.67 6.80
C GLY A 374 1.65 2.39 5.32
N VAL A 375 2.73 2.96 4.75
CA VAL A 375 3.09 2.70 3.34
C VAL A 375 3.62 1.27 3.15
N LEU A 376 4.40 0.75 4.11
CA LEU A 376 4.92 -0.61 4.06
C LEU A 376 3.80 -1.65 4.28
N ALA A 377 2.83 -1.33 5.14
CA ALA A 377 1.61 -2.12 5.31
C ALA A 377 0.81 -2.19 4.01
N PHE A 378 0.64 -1.06 3.31
CA PHE A 378 0.06 -1.03 1.96
C PHE A 378 0.82 -1.95 1.00
N CYS A 379 2.16 -1.83 0.90
CA CYS A 379 2.97 -2.70 0.04
C CYS A 379 2.79 -4.19 0.37
N THR A 380 2.63 -4.52 1.66
CA THR A 380 2.38 -5.90 2.10
C THR A 380 0.99 -6.38 1.67
N THR A 381 -0.05 -5.56 1.87
CA THR A 381 -1.45 -5.88 1.50
C THR A 381 -1.59 -6.28 0.03
N ILE A 382 -0.92 -5.52 -0.84
CA ILE A 382 -1.02 -5.71 -2.29
C ILE A 382 0.08 -6.61 -2.87
N SER A 383 0.92 -7.21 -2.02
CA SER A 383 2.02 -8.08 -2.45
C SER A 383 1.56 -9.33 -3.20
N ILE A 384 0.30 -9.73 -3.02
CA ILE A 384 -0.35 -10.79 -3.81
C ILE A 384 -0.51 -10.40 -5.28
N PHE A 385 -0.63 -9.09 -5.58
CA PHE A 385 -0.86 -8.57 -6.93
C PHE A 385 0.42 -8.12 -7.59
N VAL A 386 1.21 -7.29 -6.92
CA VAL A 386 2.33 -6.59 -7.55
C VAL A 386 3.35 -6.17 -6.51
N ASN A 387 4.62 -6.15 -6.91
CA ASN A 387 5.69 -5.68 -6.06
C ASN A 387 5.75 -4.14 -6.01
N HIS A 388 5.13 -3.54 -5.00
CA HIS A 388 5.31 -2.11 -4.74
C HIS A 388 6.54 -1.76 -3.92
N CYS A 389 7.17 -2.74 -3.26
CA CYS A 389 8.40 -2.52 -2.48
C CYS A 389 9.57 -2.12 -3.39
N THR A 390 9.58 -2.60 -4.63
CA THR A 390 10.63 -2.29 -5.59
C THR A 390 10.37 -0.98 -6.33
N GLN A 391 9.17 -0.41 -6.27
CA GLN A 391 8.88 0.81 -7.03
C GLN A 391 9.47 2.08 -6.39
N ALA A 392 10.05 2.95 -7.22
CA ALA A 392 10.61 4.24 -6.82
C ALA A 392 9.60 5.13 -6.09
N ALA A 393 8.31 5.03 -6.42
CA ALA A 393 7.23 5.76 -5.76
C ALA A 393 7.21 5.53 -4.24
N THR A 394 7.33 4.28 -3.80
CA THR A 394 7.29 3.90 -2.38
C THR A 394 8.42 4.56 -1.61
N TRP A 395 9.64 4.52 -2.15
CA TRP A 395 10.82 5.11 -1.52
C TRP A 395 10.78 6.64 -1.57
N PHE A 396 10.29 7.21 -2.67
CA PHE A 396 10.03 8.65 -2.76
C PHE A 396 9.06 9.12 -1.67
N PHE A 397 7.98 8.39 -1.42
CA PHE A 397 7.06 8.70 -0.33
C PHE A 397 7.75 8.66 1.04
N ILE A 398 8.55 7.63 1.32
CA ILE A 398 9.29 7.52 2.59
C ILE A 398 10.22 8.72 2.78
N ILE A 399 10.97 9.11 1.74
CA ILE A 399 11.85 10.28 1.78
C ILE A 399 11.07 11.57 2.01
N VAL A 400 9.96 11.78 1.29
CA VAL A 400 9.09 12.96 1.45
C VAL A 400 8.51 13.03 2.86
N GLY A 401 8.05 11.91 3.40
CA GLY A 401 7.58 11.80 4.78
C GLY A 401 8.69 12.16 5.77
N TRP A 402 9.90 11.62 5.58
CA TRP A 402 11.05 11.92 6.43
C TRP A 402 11.37 13.42 6.46
N LEU A 403 11.41 14.06 5.30
CA LEU A 403 11.64 15.51 5.18
C LEU A 403 10.55 16.32 5.89
N LEU A 404 9.27 16.01 5.65
CA LEU A 404 8.14 16.71 6.26
C LEU A 404 8.16 16.61 7.79
N PHE A 405 8.25 15.39 8.32
CA PHE A 405 8.18 15.18 9.77
C PHE A 405 9.46 15.65 10.48
N SER A 406 10.62 15.60 9.82
CA SER A 406 11.85 16.19 10.37
C SER A 406 11.75 17.71 10.45
N TYR A 407 11.21 18.37 9.41
CA TYR A 407 10.96 19.82 9.42
C TYR A 407 9.94 20.23 10.49
N ALA A 408 8.90 19.42 10.69
CA ALA A 408 7.84 19.68 11.66
C ALA A 408 8.22 19.36 13.12
N LYS A 409 9.38 18.75 13.37
CA LYS A 409 9.82 18.41 14.73
C LYS A 409 10.06 19.71 15.53
N GLY A 410 9.25 19.93 16.57
CA GLY A 410 9.37 21.12 17.44
C GLY A 410 10.61 21.07 18.35
N LYS A 411 11.00 22.22 18.90
CA LYS A 411 11.90 22.26 20.06
C LYS A 411 11.09 21.84 21.30
N GLU A 412 11.59 20.87 22.04
CA GLU A 412 10.80 19.95 22.87
C GLU A 412 10.24 20.54 24.20
N GLU A 413 10.38 21.84 24.49
CA GLU A 413 10.42 22.29 25.89
C GLU A 413 9.26 23.14 26.45
N THR A 414 8.37 23.76 25.67
CA THR A 414 7.50 24.81 26.28
C THR A 414 5.99 24.52 26.35
N ASP A 415 5.44 23.57 25.57
CA ASP A 415 3.98 23.47 25.37
C ASP A 415 3.26 22.28 26.04
N LEU A 416 3.97 21.43 26.77
CA LEU A 416 3.35 20.25 27.43
C LEU A 416 2.32 20.63 28.49
N ASN A 417 2.41 21.84 29.07
CA ASN A 417 1.45 22.33 30.06
C ASN A 417 0.16 22.87 29.41
N GLN A 418 0.26 23.62 28.30
CA GLN A 418 -0.94 24.12 27.59
C GLN A 418 -1.74 23.02 26.90
N PHE A 419 -1.08 21.95 26.42
CA PHE A 419 -1.76 20.86 25.73
C PHE A 419 -2.60 19.97 26.68
N ARG A 420 -2.25 19.92 27.97
CA ARG A 420 -2.98 19.14 28.99
C ARG A 420 -4.38 19.71 29.26
N GLU A 421 -4.53 21.02 29.23
CA GLU A 421 -5.79 21.69 29.56
C GLU A 421 -6.85 21.57 28.44
N GLY A 422 -6.44 21.33 27.18
CA GLY A 422 -7.36 21.36 26.03
C GLY A 422 -7.96 20.03 25.57
N ILE A 423 -7.33 18.88 25.86
CA ILE A 423 -7.74 17.57 25.26
C ILE A 423 -8.55 16.69 26.22
N TYR A 424 -8.34 16.83 27.54
CA TYR A 424 -9.06 16.08 28.57
C TYR A 424 -9.56 17.01 29.68
N PRO A 425 -10.46 17.97 29.39
CA PRO A 425 -11.03 18.82 30.44
C PRO A 425 -11.66 17.98 31.56
N ASP A 426 -12.23 16.82 31.22
CA ASP A 426 -12.89 15.92 32.17
C ASP A 426 -11.93 15.00 32.96
N GLN A 427 -10.60 15.09 32.72
CA GLN A 427 -9.59 14.34 33.50
C GLN A 427 -8.56 15.26 34.17
N ALA A 428 -8.90 16.55 34.35
CA ALA A 428 -8.25 17.38 35.36
C ALA A 428 -8.63 16.82 36.74
N VAL A 429 -8.02 15.69 37.10
CA VAL A 429 -8.05 15.15 38.45
C VAL A 429 -7.38 16.19 39.32
N ASP A 430 -8.16 16.73 40.24
CA ASP A 430 -7.75 17.70 41.23
C ASP A 430 -6.64 17.10 42.11
N THR A 431 -5.38 17.23 41.69
CA THR A 431 -4.21 16.75 42.45
C THR A 431 -3.92 17.62 43.67
N SER A 432 -4.80 18.57 44.01
CA SER A 432 -4.60 19.51 45.11
C SER A 432 -5.17 19.06 46.46
N SER A 433 -5.89 17.94 46.55
CA SER A 433 -6.70 17.61 47.74
C SER A 433 -6.24 16.42 48.61
N SER A 434 -4.99 15.97 48.55
CA SER A 434 -4.51 14.91 49.49
C SER A 434 -3.05 15.07 49.93
N PHE A 435 -2.78 16.14 50.67
CA PHE A 435 -1.76 16.18 51.71
C PHE A 435 -2.31 16.99 52.89
N SER A 436 -3.04 16.31 53.76
CA SER A 436 -3.39 16.74 55.11
C SER A 436 -3.36 15.55 56.04
#